data_AF-W0ALH1-F1
#
_entry.id   AF-W0ALH1-F1
#
_cell.length_a   1.000
_cell.length_b   1.000
_cell.length_c   1.000
_cell.angle_alpha   90.00
_cell.angle_beta   90.00
_cell.angle_gamma   90.00
#
_symmetry.space_group_name_H-M   'P 1'
#
loop_
_entity.id
_entity.type
_entity.pdbx_description
1 polymer ?
#
loop_
_entity_poly.entity_id
_entity_poly.type
_entity_poly.pdbx_seq_one_letter_code
_entity_poly.pdbx_strand_id
1 'polypeptide(L)'
;MTSADLRDKGPRHRFTSSKQVDEIVSCVAEQWTRRSGTTSVVPRDKGKSISLTYQVYSDTVNAVTIDVEDTGASRDVTVFAGKGDDNKKLQDELGACLS
;
A
#
# COMPACT_ATOMS: atom_id res chain seq x y z
N MET A 1 5.24 14.23 -3.96
CA MET A 1 4.04 13.75 -3.24
C MET A 1 4.49 12.66 -2.28
N THR A 2 4.17 12.81 -1.00
CA THR A 2 4.59 11.93 0.09
C THR A 2 3.42 11.05 0.54
N SER A 3 3.70 10.06 1.39
CA SER A 3 2.64 9.28 2.05
C SER A 3 1.71 10.15 2.91
N ALA A 4 2.22 11.24 3.49
CA ALA A 4 1.38 12.17 4.25
C ALA A 4 0.38 12.88 3.32
N ASP A 5 0.84 13.38 2.17
CA ASP A 5 -0.04 14.02 1.17
C ASP A 5 -1.13 13.08 0.66
N LEU A 6 -0.83 11.77 0.54
CA LEU A 6 -1.81 10.76 0.14
C LEU A 6 -2.83 10.49 1.24
N ARG A 7 -2.41 10.45 2.51
CA ARG A 7 -3.30 10.25 3.66
C ARG A 7 -4.24 11.43 3.89
N ASP A 8 -3.77 12.66 3.69
CA ASP A 8 -4.59 13.88 3.82
C ASP A 8 -5.75 13.92 2.82
N LYS A 9 -5.62 13.26 1.67
CA LYS A 9 -6.69 13.10 0.68
C LYS A 9 -7.75 12.08 1.10
N GLY A 10 -7.52 11.35 2.18
CA GLY A 10 -8.39 10.31 2.70
C GLY A 10 -8.20 8.93 2.03
N PRO A 11 -8.71 7.87 2.68
CA PRO A 11 -8.62 6.51 2.16
C PRO A 11 -9.49 6.34 0.91
N ARG A 12 -8.95 5.66 -0.09
CA ARG A 12 -9.65 5.29 -1.33
C ARG A 12 -10.40 3.97 -1.19
N HIS A 13 -9.72 2.98 -0.64
CA HIS A 13 -10.26 1.64 -0.44
C HIS A 13 -9.89 1.13 0.95
N ARG A 14 -10.73 0.25 1.47
CA ARG A 14 -10.45 -0.52 2.68
C ARG A 14 -10.79 -1.97 2.42
N PHE A 15 -9.88 -2.84 2.83
CA PHE A 15 -10.05 -4.27 2.76
C PHE A 15 -9.77 -4.86 4.15
N THR A 16 -10.24 -6.07 4.36
CA THR A 16 -9.94 -6.84 5.57
C THR A 16 -9.42 -8.20 5.12
N SER A 17 -8.36 -8.69 5.77
CA SER A 17 -7.79 -10.00 5.49
C SER A 17 -7.53 -10.76 6.78
N SER A 18 -7.60 -12.09 6.72
CA SER A 18 -7.20 -12.98 7.81
C SER A 18 -5.70 -13.29 7.81
N LYS A 19 -4.97 -12.92 6.75
CA LYS A 19 -3.53 -13.12 6.62
C LYS A 19 -2.73 -12.27 7.60
N GLN A 20 -1.51 -12.70 7.86
CA GLN A 20 -0.59 -11.95 8.72
C GLN A 20 -0.14 -10.66 8.03
N VAL A 21 0.15 -9.61 8.82
CA VAL A 21 0.65 -8.32 8.31
C VAL A 21 1.86 -8.52 7.38
N ASP A 22 2.80 -9.37 7.78
CA ASP A 22 4.02 -9.63 7.03
C ASP A 22 3.77 -10.36 5.71
N GLU A 23 2.78 -11.25 5.64
CA GLU A 23 2.39 -11.94 4.41
C GLU A 23 1.78 -10.97 3.40
N ILE A 24 0.88 -10.10 3.87
CA ILE A 24 0.24 -9.06 3.05
C ILE A 24 1.31 -8.11 2.51
N VAL A 25 2.16 -7.57 3.39
CA VAL A 25 3.20 -6.61 3.01
C VAL A 25 4.21 -7.23 2.04
N SER A 26 4.64 -8.47 2.28
CA SER A 26 5.59 -9.15 1.39
C SER A 26 5.00 -9.39 0.00
N CYS A 27 3.75 -9.86 -0.08
CA CYS A 27 3.07 -10.06 -1.36
C CYS A 27 2.93 -8.74 -2.15
N VAL A 28 2.48 -7.67 -1.50
CA VAL A 28 2.33 -6.36 -2.14
C VAL A 28 3.69 -5.80 -2.56
N ALA A 29 4.71 -5.92 -1.72
CA ALA A 29 6.07 -5.49 -2.03
C ALA A 29 6.61 -6.21 -3.28
N GLU A 30 6.42 -7.52 -3.38
CA GLU A 30 6.85 -8.30 -4.55
C GLU A 30 6.15 -7.85 -5.83
N GLN A 31 4.82 -7.69 -5.80
CA GLN A 31 4.04 -7.22 -6.96
C GLN A 31 4.50 -5.84 -7.43
N TRP A 32 4.67 -4.92 -6.48
CA TRP A 32 5.04 -3.53 -6.78
C TRP A 32 6.50 -3.36 -7.17
N THR A 33 7.39 -4.17 -6.61
CA THR A 33 8.81 -4.21 -7.01
C THR A 33 8.94 -4.72 -8.45
N ARG A 34 8.17 -5.74 -8.86
CA ARG A 34 8.12 -6.18 -10.26
C ARG A 34 7.61 -5.11 -11.23
N ARG A 35 6.72 -4.23 -10.77
CA ARG A 35 6.11 -3.17 -11.59
C ARG A 35 6.98 -1.93 -11.74
N SER A 36 7.62 -1.49 -10.66
CA SER A 36 8.24 -0.15 -10.58
C SER A 36 9.69 -0.15 -10.07
N GLY A 37 10.17 -1.29 -9.56
CA GLY A 37 11.51 -1.44 -9.00
C GLY A 37 11.72 -0.82 -7.61
N THR A 38 10.82 0.05 -7.12
CA THR A 38 11.02 0.74 -5.83
C THR A 38 9.77 0.71 -4.97
N THR A 39 9.89 0.10 -3.79
CA THR A 39 8.88 0.13 -2.74
C THR A 39 9.51 0.56 -1.43
N SER A 40 8.74 1.23 -0.58
CA SER A 40 9.16 1.60 0.77
C SER A 40 8.24 0.96 1.79
N VAL A 41 8.81 0.25 2.77
CA VAL A 41 8.08 -0.34 3.88
C VAL A 41 8.51 0.35 5.17
N VAL A 42 7.54 0.84 5.94
CA VAL A 42 7.77 1.57 7.19
C VAL A 42 6.97 0.90 8.31
N PRO A 43 7.60 0.49 9.43
CA PRO A 43 6.87 -0.06 10.57
C PRO A 43 5.96 1.00 11.21
N ARG A 44 4.82 0.56 11.75
CA ARG A 44 3.86 1.38 12.51
C ARG A 44 3.48 0.65 13.79
N ASP A 45 2.94 1.37 14.77
CA ASP A 45 2.59 0.83 16.10
C ASP A 45 1.71 -0.43 16.05
N LYS A 46 0.80 -0.52 15.08
CA LYS A 46 -0.13 -1.65 14.91
C LYS A 46 0.08 -2.42 13.62
N GLY A 47 1.21 -2.24 12.93
CA GLY A 47 1.43 -2.95 11.66
C GLY A 47 2.46 -2.28 10.78
N LYS A 48 2.18 -2.16 9.49
CA LYS A 48 3.17 -1.69 8.51
C LYS A 48 2.52 -0.83 7.44
N SER A 49 3.25 0.19 7.01
CA SER A 49 2.93 0.96 5.82
C SER A 49 3.79 0.48 4.67
N ILE A 50 3.21 0.32 3.49
CA ILE A 50 3.93 0.06 2.25
C ILE A 50 3.57 1.12 1.20
N SER A 51 4.55 1.66 0.50
CA SER A 51 4.34 2.67 -0.53
C SER A 51 4.97 2.27 -1.85
N LEU A 52 4.21 2.46 -2.93
CA LEU A 52 4.67 2.41 -4.31
C LEU A 52 5.28 3.76 -4.65
N THR A 53 6.57 3.75 -4.96
CA THR A 53 7.34 4.98 -5.19
C THR A 53 7.87 5.01 -6.61
N TYR A 54 7.78 6.15 -7.27
CA TYR A 54 8.36 6.40 -8.57
C TYR A 54 9.42 7.49 -8.48
N GLN A 55 10.47 7.38 -9.28
CA GLN A 55 11.37 8.51 -9.53
C GLN A 55 10.83 9.33 -10.70
N VAL A 56 10.61 10.63 -10.46
CA VAL A 56 10.21 11.60 -11.46
C VAL A 56 11.29 12.68 -11.46
N TYR A 57 12.15 12.67 -12.49
CA TYR A 57 13.39 13.45 -12.53
C TYR A 57 14.27 13.17 -11.30
N SER A 58 14.54 14.20 -10.48
CA SER A 58 15.33 14.10 -9.25
C SER A 58 14.49 13.78 -8.01
N ASP A 59 13.16 13.74 -8.12
CA ASP A 59 12.27 13.61 -6.97
C ASP A 59 11.67 12.21 -6.88
N THR A 60 11.57 11.69 -5.66
CA THR A 60 10.83 10.45 -5.38
C THR A 60 9.41 10.81 -4.98
N VAL A 61 8.42 10.24 -5.67
CA VAL A 61 7.01 10.46 -5.41
C VAL A 61 6.30 9.16 -5.04
N ASN A 62 5.48 9.23 -3.99
CA ASN A 62 4.63 8.12 -3.59
C ASN A 62 3.34 8.21 -4.41
N ALA A 63 3.07 7.20 -5.23
CA ALA A 63 1.84 7.11 -6.01
C ALA A 63 0.70 6.47 -5.21
N VAL A 64 1.04 5.42 -4.46
CA VAL A 64 0.13 4.67 -3.61
C VAL A 64 0.82 4.40 -2.29
N THR A 65 0.09 4.55 -1.19
CA THR A 65 0.48 4.12 0.15
C THR A 65 -0.61 3.23 0.71
N ILE A 66 -0.24 2.13 1.33
CA ILE A 66 -1.14 1.20 1.98
C ILE A 66 -0.71 1.07 3.42
N ASP A 67 -1.67 1.17 4.32
CA ASP A 67 -1.48 0.91 5.73
C ASP A 67 -2.15 -0.41 6.06
N VAL A 68 -1.37 -1.36 6.56
CA VAL A 68 -1.82 -2.67 7.04
C VAL A 68 -1.76 -2.64 8.56
N GLU A 69 -2.91 -2.71 9.20
CA GLU A 69 -3.07 -2.64 10.65
C GLU A 69 -3.60 -3.97 11.19
N ASP A 70 -2.94 -4.50 12.22
CA ASP A 70 -3.36 -5.67 12.96
C ASP A 70 -4.40 -5.26 14.01
N THR A 71 -5.65 -5.70 13.81
CA THR A 71 -6.74 -5.51 14.78
C THR A 71 -6.96 -6.76 15.63
N GLY A 72 -6.04 -7.72 15.60
CA GLY A 72 -6.06 -8.98 16.34
C GLY A 72 -6.79 -10.08 15.58
N ALA A 73 -8.11 -9.95 15.42
CA ALA A 73 -8.95 -10.94 14.73
C ALA A 73 -8.78 -10.90 13.19
N SER A 74 -8.41 -9.73 12.66
CA SER A 74 -8.19 -9.51 11.24
C SER A 74 -7.14 -8.41 11.01
N ARG A 75 -6.69 -8.26 9.78
CA ARG A 75 -5.80 -7.17 9.36
C ARG A 75 -6.60 -6.23 8.47
N ASP A 76 -6.68 -4.98 8.88
CA ASP A 76 -7.30 -3.92 8.09
C ASP A 76 -6.26 -3.33 7.15
N VAL A 77 -6.63 -3.22 5.88
CA VAL A 77 -5.76 -2.75 4.81
C VAL A 77 -6.40 -1.52 4.20
N THR A 78 -5.82 -0.36 4.51
CA THR A 78 -6.30 0.94 4.04
C THR A 78 -5.43 1.44 2.91
N VAL A 79 -6.03 1.75 1.77
CA VAL A 79 -5.34 2.21 0.56
C VAL A 79 -5.49 3.72 0.40
N PHE A 80 -4.38 4.40 0.21
CA PHE A 80 -4.28 5.83 -0.10
C PHE A 80 -3.61 5.98 -1.47
N ALA A 81 -4.32 6.53 -2.44
CA ALA A 81 -3.82 6.65 -3.82
C ALA A 81 -4.11 8.03 -4.42
N GLY A 82 -3.19 8.47 -5.28
CA GLY A 82 -3.40 9.63 -6.14
C GLY A 82 -4.53 9.40 -7.15
N LYS A 83 -5.12 10.48 -7.66
CA LYS A 83 -6.28 10.43 -8.59
C LYS A 83 -6.02 9.61 -9.86
N GLY A 84 -4.76 9.43 -10.28
CA GLY A 84 -4.38 8.62 -11.45
C GLY A 84 -3.93 7.19 -11.13
N ASP A 85 -3.68 6.88 -9.85
CA ASP A 85 -3.12 5.60 -9.41
C ASP A 85 -4.17 4.69 -8.74
N ASP A 86 -5.32 5.25 -8.36
CA ASP A 86 -6.50 4.50 -7.95
C ASP A 86 -7.19 3.87 -9.18
N ASN A 87 -6.73 2.68 -9.57
CA ASN A 87 -7.24 1.96 -10.73
C ASN A 87 -7.58 0.50 -10.41
N LYS A 88 -8.32 -0.15 -11.32
CA LYS A 88 -8.73 -1.55 -11.16
C LYS A 88 -7.53 -2.50 -10.99
N LYS A 89 -6.43 -2.22 -11.69
CA LYS A 89 -5.20 -3.03 -11.58
C LYS A 89 -4.66 -3.04 -10.15
N LEU A 90 -4.63 -1.90 -9.47
CA LEU A 90 -4.25 -1.81 -8.06
C LEU A 90 -5.17 -2.67 -7.19
N GLN A 91 -6.49 -2.62 -7.41
CA GLN A 91 -7.44 -3.40 -6.64
C GLN A 91 -7.29 -4.90 -6.88
N ASP A 92 -7.07 -5.33 -8.14
CA ASP A 92 -6.86 -6.74 -8.50
C ASP A 92 -5.54 -7.27 -7.87
N GLU A 93 -4.47 -6.48 -7.90
CA GLU A 93 -3.19 -6.80 -7.26
C GLU A 93 -3.35 -6.99 -5.75
N LEU A 94 -4.09 -6.09 -5.08
CA LEU A 94 -4.37 -6.20 -3.66
C LEU A 94 -5.30 -7.37 -3.35
N GLY A 95 -6.35 -7.58 -4.15
CA GLY A 95 -7.26 -8.71 -3.99
C GLY A 95 -6.52 -10.05 -4.00
N ALA A 96 -5.56 -10.23 -4.91
CA ALA A 96 -4.74 -11.44 -4.97
C ALA A 96 -3.85 -11.64 -3.73
N CYS A 97 -3.35 -10.55 -3.14
CA CYS A 97 -2.54 -10.63 -1.93
C CYS A 97 -3.38 -10.86 -0.66
N LEU A 98 -4.61 -10.38 -0.63
CA LEU A 98 -5.48 -10.40 0.55
C LEU A 98 -6.37 -11.64 0.63
N SER A 99 -6.59 -12.35 -0.48
CA SER A 99 -7.38 -13.60 -0.59
C SER A 99 -6.66 -14.81 0.00
#